data_AF-F0QV41-F1
#
_entry.id   AF-F0QV41-F1
#
_cell.length_a   1.000
_cell.length_b   1.000
_cell.length_c   1.000
_cell.angle_alpha   90.00
_cell.angle_beta   90.00
_cell.angle_gamma   90.00
#
_symmetry.space_group_name_H-M   'P 1'
#
loop_
_entity.id
_entity.type
_entity.pdbx_description
1 polymer ?
#
loop_
_entity_poly.entity_id
_entity_poly.type
_entity_poly.pdbx_seq_one_letter_code
_entity_poly.pdbx_strand_id
1 'polypeptide(L)'
;MTHYLWYIDIGAAVAQTVIVALIFKNYLGIGFTKIGRILLSVSAILLVESISMIAIYYMWLSLGLGMEVAAPTLLITILNLVVISLLYVISRL
;
A
#
# COMPACT_ATOMS: atom_id res chain seq x y z
N MET A 1 4.65 12.83 -22.68
CA MET A 1 5.72 13.27 -21.76
C MET A 1 5.37 13.03 -20.28
N THR A 2 4.44 12.13 -19.95
CA THR A 2 3.88 12.03 -18.59
C THR A 2 3.86 10.59 -18.05
N HIS A 3 4.91 9.81 -18.39
CA HIS A 3 5.13 8.49 -17.79
C HIS A 3 5.83 8.57 -16.42
N TYR A 4 6.38 9.73 -16.05
CA TYR A 4 7.14 9.89 -14.81
C TYR A 4 6.28 9.69 -13.55
N LEU A 5 5.02 10.13 -13.57
CA LEU A 5 4.08 9.97 -12.46
C LEU A 5 3.81 8.50 -12.14
N TRP A 6 3.64 7.65 -13.17
CA TRP A 6 3.44 6.22 -12.97
C TRP A 6 4.61 5.55 -12.25
N TYR A 7 5.85 5.95 -12.53
CA TYR A 7 7.01 5.42 -11.78
C TYR A 7 6.99 5.84 -10.32
N ILE A 8 6.50 7.05 -10.01
CA ILE A 8 6.33 7.52 -8.62
C ILE A 8 5.22 6.73 -7.94
N ASP A 9 4.09 6.52 -8.60
CA ASP A 9 2.97 5.71 -8.10
C ASP A 9 3.38 4.28 -7.79
N ILE A 10 4.06 3.63 -8.74
CA ILE A 10 4.57 2.27 -8.57
C ILE A 10 5.58 2.24 -7.41
N GLY A 11 6.51 3.20 -7.35
CA GLY A 11 7.48 3.30 -6.25
C GLY A 11 6.82 3.48 -4.89
N ALA A 12 5.77 4.31 -4.81
CA ALA A 12 4.99 4.53 -3.61
C ALA A 12 4.21 3.27 -3.19
N ALA A 13 3.59 2.55 -4.12
CA ALA A 13 2.91 1.28 -3.86
C ALA A 13 3.88 0.17 -3.41
N VAL A 14 5.10 0.14 -3.95
CA VAL A 14 6.18 -0.74 -3.48
C VAL A 14 6.57 -0.41 -2.03
N ALA A 15 6.79 0.87 -1.71
CA ALA A 15 7.09 1.29 -0.34
C ALA A 15 5.95 0.92 0.62
N GLN A 16 4.69 1.13 0.19
CA GLN A 16 3.51 0.73 0.94
C GLN A 16 3.52 -0.77 1.24
N THR A 17 3.77 -1.61 0.22
CA THR A 17 3.84 -3.06 0.36
C THR A 17 4.87 -3.48 1.42
N VAL A 18 6.06 -2.86 1.41
CA VAL A 18 7.12 -3.13 2.39
C VAL A 18 6.67 -2.76 3.80
N ILE A 19 6.08 -1.58 3.99
CA ILE A 19 5.61 -1.14 5.31
C ILE A 19 4.51 -2.07 5.82
N VAL A 20 3.53 -2.43 4.98
CA VAL A 20 2.46 -3.35 5.37
C VAL A 20 3.00 -4.74 5.73
N ALA A 21 4.00 -5.25 5.01
CA ALA A 21 4.65 -6.51 5.35
C ALA A 21 5.31 -6.46 6.74
N LEU A 22 5.91 -5.33 7.12
CA LEU A 22 6.46 -5.12 8.46
C LEU A 22 5.35 -5.07 9.53
N ILE A 23 4.23 -4.36 9.26
CA ILE A 23 3.06 -4.33 10.15
C ILE A 23 2.53 -5.75 10.37
N PHE A 24 2.32 -6.49 9.27
CA PHE A 24 1.82 -7.85 9.30
C PHE A 24 2.71 -8.74 10.19
N LYS A 25 4.04 -8.66 10.01
CA LYS A 25 5.00 -9.36 10.86
C LYS A 25 4.87 -8.98 12.34
N ASN A 26 4.70 -7.70 12.66
CA ASN A 26 4.54 -7.25 14.05
C ASN A 26 3.28 -7.84 14.70
N TYR A 27 2.18 -7.92 13.96
CA TYR A 27 0.92 -8.45 14.49
C TYR A 27 0.85 -9.98 14.58
N LEU A 28 1.77 -10.72 13.94
CA LEU A 28 1.84 -12.19 14.08
C LEU A 28 2.01 -12.62 15.54
N GLY A 29 2.75 -11.84 16.35
CA GLY A 29 2.99 -12.14 17.76
C GLY A 29 1.76 -12.01 18.66
N ILE A 30 0.79 -11.16 18.30
CA ILE A 30 -0.44 -10.91 19.08
C ILE A 30 -1.70 -11.54 18.46
N GLY A 31 -1.53 -12.28 17.37
CA GLY A 31 -2.60 -12.86 16.56
C GLY A 31 -3.54 -13.83 17.28
N PHE A 32 -3.21 -14.27 18.50
CA PHE A 32 -4.07 -15.16 19.28
C PHE A 32 -5.22 -14.41 19.97
N THR A 33 -5.07 -13.10 20.20
CA THR A 33 -6.11 -12.25 20.78
C THR A 33 -7.18 -11.88 19.75
N LYS A 34 -8.42 -11.57 20.19
CA LYS A 34 -9.50 -11.15 19.28
C LYS A 34 -9.11 -9.91 18.48
N ILE A 35 -8.48 -8.94 19.14
CA ILE A 35 -8.01 -7.69 18.51
C ILE A 35 -6.85 -7.98 17.55
N GLY A 36 -5.88 -8.81 17.96
CA GLY A 36 -4.75 -9.19 17.11
C GLY A 36 -5.17 -9.92 15.83
N ARG A 37 -6.19 -10.78 15.87
CA ARG A 37 -6.74 -11.41 14.65
C ARG A 37 -7.31 -10.37 13.69
N ILE A 38 -8.05 -9.39 14.19
CA ILE A 38 -8.62 -8.32 13.35
C ILE A 38 -7.49 -7.54 12.69
N LEU A 39 -6.48 -7.13 13.47
CA LEU A 39 -5.33 -6.38 12.96
C LEU A 39 -4.54 -7.19 11.92
N LEU A 40 -4.28 -8.47 12.17
CA LEU A 40 -3.64 -9.37 11.20
C LEU A 40 -4.44 -9.48 9.89
N SER A 41 -5.75 -9.67 9.98
CA SER A 41 -6.61 -9.74 8.79
C SER A 41 -6.60 -8.44 8.01
N VAL A 42 -6.68 -7.29 8.69
CA VAL A 42 -6.58 -5.97 8.05
C VAL A 42 -5.22 -5.81 7.37
N SER A 43 -4.13 -6.15 8.04
CA SER A 43 -2.79 -6.09 7.43
C SER A 43 -2.62 -7.04 6.25
N ALA A 44 -3.22 -8.23 6.28
CA ALA A 44 -3.22 -9.15 5.13
C ALA A 44 -3.96 -8.56 3.92
N ILE A 45 -5.13 -7.95 4.15
CA ILE A 45 -5.90 -7.30 3.09
C ILE A 45 -5.11 -6.13 2.49
N LEU A 46 -4.50 -5.29 3.33
CA LEU A 46 -3.65 -4.18 2.87
C LEU A 46 -2.43 -4.67 2.08
N LEU A 47 -1.89 -5.86 2.42
CA LEU A 47 -0.76 -6.42 1.69
C LEU A 47 -1.19 -6.86 0.29
N VAL A 48 -2.33 -7.54 0.18
CA VAL A 48 -2.89 -7.93 -1.13
C VAL A 48 -3.25 -6.70 -1.95
N GLU A 49 -3.84 -5.68 -1.32
CA GLU A 49 -4.20 -4.42 -1.96
C GLU A 49 -2.97 -3.70 -2.53
N SER A 50 -1.92 -3.51 -1.73
CA SER A 50 -0.69 -2.85 -2.18
C SER A 50 0.03 -3.60 -3.32
N ILE A 51 0.06 -4.94 -3.28
CA ILE A 51 0.58 -5.75 -4.40
C ILE A 51 -0.29 -5.57 -5.65
N SER A 52 -1.61 -5.54 -5.50
CA SER A 52 -2.55 -5.35 -6.60
C SER A 52 -2.40 -3.97 -7.23
N MET A 53 -2.18 -2.92 -6.42
CA MET A 53 -1.91 -1.57 -6.92
C MET A 53 -0.69 -1.54 -7.84
N ILE A 54 0.42 -2.18 -7.47
CA ILE A 54 1.63 -2.26 -8.31
C ILE A 54 1.28 -2.85 -9.69
N ALA A 55 0.55 -3.97 -9.71
CA ALA A 55 0.16 -4.63 -10.95
C ALA A 55 -0.77 -3.75 -11.80
N ILE A 56 -1.76 -3.09 -11.18
CA ILE A 56 -2.71 -2.21 -11.86
C ILE A 56 -2.00 -0.98 -12.43
N TYR A 57 -1.11 -0.34 -11.67
CA TYR A 57 -0.37 0.84 -12.12
C TYR A 57 0.58 0.50 -13.27
N TYR A 58 1.23 -0.66 -13.20
CA TYR A 58 2.03 -1.15 -14.32
C TYR A 58 1.18 -1.41 -15.58
N MET A 59 0.00 -2.03 -15.41
CA MET A 59 -0.94 -2.25 -16.52
C MET A 59 -1.40 -0.92 -17.13
N TRP A 60 -1.82 0.05 -16.31
CA TRP A 60 -2.25 1.37 -16.77
C TRP A 60 -1.14 2.18 -17.44
N LEU A 61 0.09 2.09 -16.94
CA LEU A 61 1.27 2.62 -17.61
C LEU A 61 1.45 1.97 -19.00
N SER A 62 1.33 0.64 -19.09
CA SER A 62 1.49 -0.09 -20.36
C SER A 62 0.39 0.22 -21.39
N LEU A 63 -0.82 0.54 -20.93
CA LEU A 63 -1.94 1.01 -21.75
C LEU A 63 -1.79 2.48 -22.18
N GLY A 64 -0.77 3.19 -21.68
CA GLY A 64 -0.51 4.58 -22.02
C GLY A 64 -1.50 5.58 -21.41
N LEU A 65 -2.15 5.23 -20.29
CA LEU A 65 -3.07 6.15 -19.62
C LEU A 65 -2.33 7.41 -19.13
N GLY A 66 -2.95 8.57 -19.33
CA GLY A 66 -2.36 9.88 -19.08
C GLY A 66 -2.49 10.38 -17.64
N MET A 67 -2.13 11.66 -17.43
CA MET A 67 -2.12 12.29 -16.10
C MET A 67 -3.48 12.34 -15.43
N GLU A 68 -4.56 12.38 -16.21
CA GLU A 68 -5.94 12.41 -15.68
C GLU A 68 -6.26 11.17 -14.82
N VAL A 69 -5.51 10.08 -15.00
CA VAL A 69 -5.60 8.87 -14.17
C VAL A 69 -4.45 8.78 -13.17
N ALA A 70 -3.21 9.10 -13.59
CA ALA A 70 -2.02 9.00 -12.73
C ALA A 70 -2.05 9.98 -11.54
N ALA A 71 -2.47 11.23 -11.75
CA ALA A 71 -2.49 12.22 -10.67
C ALA A 71 -3.47 11.89 -9.52
N PRO A 72 -4.75 11.52 -9.78
CA PRO A 72 -5.65 11.15 -8.69
C PRO A 72 -5.25 9.83 -8.02
N THR A 73 -4.66 8.89 -8.76
CA THR A 73 -4.19 7.63 -8.18
C THR A 73 -3.00 7.85 -7.26
N LEU A 74 -2.05 8.71 -7.64
CA LEU A 74 -0.97 9.14 -6.75
C LEU A 74 -1.45 9.80 -5.46
N LEU A 75 -2.46 10.67 -5.54
CA LEU A 75 -3.03 11.29 -4.35
C LEU A 75 -3.58 10.21 -3.39
N ILE A 76 -4.29 9.21 -3.92
CA ILE A 76 -4.82 8.09 -3.13
C ILE A 76 -3.66 7.26 -2.53
N THR A 77 -2.63 6.92 -3.32
CA THR A 77 -1.46 6.17 -2.85
C THR A 77 -0.74 6.89 -1.71
N ILE A 78 -0.56 8.21 -1.81
CA ILE A 78 0.08 9.01 -0.77
C ILE A 78 -0.77 9.03 0.51
N LEU A 79 -2.09 9.20 0.39
CA LEU A 79 -2.99 9.16 1.55
C LEU A 79 -2.96 7.77 2.22
N ASN A 80 -2.97 6.69 1.44
CA ASN A 80 -2.82 5.33 1.94
C ASN A 80 -1.49 5.13 2.68
N LEU A 81 -0.39 5.63 2.11
CA LEU A 81 0.93 5.59 2.75
C LEU A 81 0.95 6.30 4.10
N VAL A 82 0.28 7.45 4.24
CA VAL A 82 0.17 8.17 5.52
C VAL A 82 -0.58 7.31 6.54
N VAL A 83 -1.75 6.77 6.17
CA VAL A 83 -2.55 5.91 7.07
C VAL A 83 -1.77 4.67 7.49
N ILE A 84 -1.11 4.00 6.54
CA ILE A 84 -0.31 2.79 6.79
C ILE A 84 0.90 3.11 7.66
N SER A 85 1.54 4.26 7.47
CA SER A 85 2.66 4.71 8.31
C SER A 85 2.22 4.91 9.77
N LEU A 86 1.02 5.48 9.99
CA LEU A 86 0.44 5.61 11.33
C LEU A 86 0.15 4.23 11.96
N LEU A 87 -0.45 3.31 11.19
CA LEU A 87 -0.67 1.94 11.64
C LEU A 87 0.65 1.23 11.98
N TYR A 88 1.72 1.50 11.22
CA TYR A 88 3.04 0.96 11.52
C TYR A 88 3.62 1.50 12.82
N VAL A 89 3.47 2.79 13.10
CA VAL A 89 3.86 3.35 14.40
C VAL A 89 3.08 2.67 15.54
N ILE A 90 1.77 2.53 15.40
CA ILE A 90 0.91 1.85 16.38
C ILE A 90 1.32 0.39 16.56
N SER A 91 1.72 -0.31 15.48
CA SER A 91 2.14 -1.72 15.55
C SER A 91 3.43 -1.96 16.35
N ARG A 92 4.18 -0.90 16.66
CA ARG A 92 5.43 -0.96 17.43
C ARG A 92 5.29 -0.49 18.88
N LEU A 93 4.12 0.01 19.27
CA LEU A 93 3.77 0.36 20.65
C LEU A 93 3.34 -0.90 21.40
#